data_AF-A0A3Q0RSY1-F1
#
_entry.id   AF-A0A3Q0RSY1-F1
#
_cell.length_a   1.000
_cell.length_b   1.000
_cell.length_c   1.000
_cell.angle_alpha   90.00
_cell.angle_beta   90.00
_cell.angle_gamma   90.00
#
_symmetry.space_group_name_H-M   'P 1'
#
loop_
_entity.id
_entity.type
_entity.pdbx_description
1 polymer ?
#
loop_
_entity_poly.entity_id
_entity_poly.type
_entity_poly.pdbx_seq_one_letter_code
_entity_poly.pdbx_strand_id
1 'polypeptide(L)'
;MLLRLNFNADVAPRLLFLKDIGIEDSRFGYIISHNPFILTESLENLQSRVNYLKSKKFSSETVASMVSRAPYLLNFSVKRLDNRLGFYQQQLNLSANNTRDIVARLPRLLCGSLEPVKENLKVLNSKYLRLRERHLFLEYLGKAQYDPTLPNYISLDRFVSLPDETFCTELALATLEDFYLFQKTL
;
A
#
# COMPACT_ATOMS: atom_id res chain seq x y z
N MET A 1 3.73 27.85 18.98
CA MET A 1 5.04 27.40 18.48
C MET A 1 5.34 27.97 17.09
N LEU A 2 4.45 27.83 16.10
CA LEU A 2 4.65 28.36 14.73
C LEU A 2 4.62 29.91 14.64
N LEU A 3 3.76 30.57 15.42
CA LEU A 3 3.63 32.04 15.42
C LEU A 3 4.87 32.79 15.95
N ARG A 4 5.85 32.08 16.51
CA ARG A 4 7.09 32.67 17.04
C ARG A 4 8.27 32.53 16.08
N LEU A 5 8.06 31.90 14.91
CA LEU A 5 9.13 31.69 13.94
C LEU A 5 9.55 33.02 13.31
N ASN A 6 10.86 33.24 13.23
CA ASN A 6 11.45 34.34 12.49
C ASN A 6 11.51 33.97 11.00
N PHE A 7 11.08 34.85 10.11
CA PHE A 7 11.05 34.54 8.68
C PHE A 7 12.45 34.22 8.13
N ASN A 8 13.48 35.01 8.46
CA ASN A 8 14.81 34.86 7.91
C ASN A 8 15.58 33.68 8.56
N ALA A 9 15.46 33.51 9.87
CA ALA A 9 16.20 32.48 10.59
C ALA A 9 15.52 31.10 10.54
N ASP A 10 14.19 31.07 10.54
CA ASP A 10 13.43 29.82 10.63
C ASP A 10 12.79 29.44 9.30
N VAL A 11 11.99 30.32 8.71
CA VAL A 11 11.12 29.95 7.57
C VAL A 11 11.89 29.85 6.25
N ALA A 12 12.56 30.92 5.85
CA ALA A 12 13.25 31.04 4.56
C ALA A 12 14.25 29.90 4.29
N PRO A 13 15.08 29.46 5.27
CA PRO A 13 16.00 28.34 5.04
C PRO A 13 15.28 27.03 4.69
N ARG A 14 14.09 26.76 5.25
CA ARG A 14 13.32 25.55 4.88
C ARG A 14 12.63 25.69 3.53
N LEU A 15 12.20 26.89 3.14
CA LEU A 15 11.66 27.12 1.80
C LEU A 15 12.74 26.97 0.72
N LEU A 16 13.93 27.53 0.97
CA LEU A 16 15.09 27.34 0.10
C LEU A 16 15.47 25.86 0.01
N PHE A 17 15.48 25.13 1.12
CA PHE A 17 15.68 23.69 1.10
C PHE A 17 14.65 22.96 0.22
N LEU A 18 13.36 23.28 0.32
CA LEU A 18 12.33 22.67 -0.54
C LEU A 18 12.59 22.96 -2.02
N LYS A 19 13.02 24.19 -2.33
CA LYS A 19 13.42 24.59 -3.68
C LYS A 19 14.63 23.79 -4.18
N ASP A 20 15.66 23.65 -3.35
CA ASP A 20 16.91 22.96 -3.68
C ASP A 20 16.71 21.46 -3.95
N ILE A 21 15.72 20.83 -3.30
CA ILE A 21 15.36 19.44 -3.59
C ILE A 21 14.46 19.30 -4.84
N GLY A 22 14.13 20.41 -5.51
CA GLY A 22 13.41 20.44 -6.79
C GLY A 22 11.89 20.63 -6.67
N ILE A 23 11.39 21.12 -5.53
CA ILE A 23 9.96 21.42 -5.38
C ILE A 23 9.68 22.80 -5.97
N GLU A 24 8.67 22.87 -6.84
CA GLU A 24 8.21 24.14 -7.41
C GLU A 24 7.62 25.06 -6.34
N ASP A 25 7.94 26.36 -6.43
CA ASP A 25 7.47 27.40 -5.52
C ASP A 25 5.92 27.41 -5.37
N SER A 26 5.21 27.05 -6.45
CA SER A 26 3.74 26.91 -6.50
C SER A 26 3.19 25.90 -5.47
N ARG A 27 4.01 24.93 -5.05
CA ARG A 27 3.63 23.87 -4.09
C ARG A 27 3.85 24.25 -2.64
N PHE A 28 4.60 25.32 -2.34
CA PHE A 28 4.94 25.66 -0.96
C PHE A 28 3.70 25.95 -0.12
N GLY A 29 2.73 26.69 -0.66
CA GLY A 29 1.46 26.97 0.03
C GLY A 29 0.73 25.69 0.45
N TYR A 30 0.65 24.70 -0.45
CA TYR A 30 0.06 23.39 -0.14
C TYR A 30 0.83 22.66 0.96
N ILE A 31 2.16 22.58 0.86
CA ILE A 31 2.99 21.86 1.82
C ILE A 31 2.86 22.48 3.21
N ILE A 32 2.97 23.80 3.32
CA ILE A 32 2.96 24.51 4.61
C ILE A 32 1.58 24.48 5.24
N SER A 33 0.50 24.67 4.46
CA SER A 33 -0.87 24.62 4.98
C SER A 33 -1.26 23.24 5.52
N HIS A 34 -0.77 22.17 4.88
CA HIS A 34 -1.07 20.80 5.26
C HIS A 34 -0.09 20.24 6.30
N ASN A 35 1.13 20.77 6.36
CA ASN A 35 2.14 20.39 7.33
C ASN A 35 3.02 21.60 7.69
N PRO A 36 2.58 22.44 8.62
CA PRO A 36 3.39 23.58 9.04
C PRO A 36 4.61 23.18 9.88
N PHE A 37 4.64 21.97 10.44
CA PHE A 37 5.74 21.46 11.26
C PHE A 37 7.02 21.20 10.48
N ILE A 38 6.97 21.18 9.15
CA ILE A 38 8.19 21.13 8.33
C ILE A 38 9.09 22.35 8.58
N LEU A 39 8.50 23.50 8.96
CA LEU A 39 9.24 24.72 9.28
C LEU A 39 9.99 24.64 10.62
N THR A 40 9.62 23.71 11.49
CA THR A 40 10.27 23.48 12.79
C THR A 40 11.30 22.35 12.76
N GLU A 41 11.42 21.63 11.65
CA GLU A 41 12.39 20.55 11.52
C GLU A 41 13.80 21.12 11.23
N SER A 42 14.84 20.37 11.64
CA SER A 42 16.22 20.74 11.33
C SER A 42 16.54 20.43 9.87
N LEU A 43 17.33 21.30 9.23
CA LEU A 43 17.77 21.11 7.85
C LEU A 43 18.59 19.83 7.69
N GLU A 44 19.40 19.49 8.70
CA GLU A 44 20.17 18.24 8.75
C GLU A 44 19.25 17.01 8.71
N ASN A 45 18.17 17.01 9.50
CA ASN A 45 17.21 15.92 9.50
C ASN A 45 16.45 15.82 8.17
N LEU A 46 16.02 16.95 7.61
CA LEU A 46 15.36 16.97 6.30
C LEU A 46 16.28 16.42 5.22
N GLN A 47 17.54 16.85 5.20
CA GLN A 47 18.55 16.40 4.24
C GLN A 47 18.86 14.91 4.41
N SER A 48 18.99 14.40 5.64
CA SER A 48 19.25 12.98 5.88
C SER A 48 18.11 12.09 5.37
N ARG A 49 16.85 12.54 5.53
CA ARG A 49 15.65 11.85 5.04
C ARG A 49 15.57 11.86 3.51
N VAL A 50 15.94 12.97 2.86
CA VAL A 50 16.07 13.06 1.40
C VAL A 50 17.19 12.15 0.88
N ASN A 51 18.36 12.17 1.52
CA ASN A 51 19.50 11.32 1.16
C ASN A 51 19.16 9.83 1.28
N TYR A 52 18.40 9.46 2.30
CA TYR A 52 17.90 8.11 2.46
C TYR A 52 16.97 7.69 1.30
N LEU A 53 16.03 8.54 0.88
CA LEU A 53 15.18 8.23 -0.28
C LEU A 53 16.02 8.07 -1.55
N LYS A 54 17.02 8.93 -1.76
CA LYS A 54 17.95 8.80 -2.90
C LYS A 54 18.76 7.50 -2.83
N SER A 55 19.20 7.07 -1.65
CA SER A 55 19.94 5.80 -1.48
C SER A 55 19.09 4.56 -1.82
N LYS A 56 17.76 4.66 -1.65
CA LYS A 56 16.78 3.67 -2.12
C LYS A 56 16.44 3.79 -3.62
N LYS A 57 17.27 4.52 -4.38
CA LYS A 57 17.20 4.68 -5.85
C LYS A 57 15.96 5.44 -6.35
N PHE A 58 15.35 6.27 -5.50
CA PHE A 58 14.41 7.27 -5.98
C PHE A 58 15.18 8.42 -6.65
N SER A 59 14.76 8.84 -7.84
CA SER A 59 15.36 10.00 -8.52
C SER A 59 15.04 11.30 -7.77
N SER A 60 15.83 12.35 -7.98
CA SER A 60 15.60 13.66 -7.34
C SER A 60 14.20 14.19 -7.67
N GLU A 61 13.78 14.07 -8.93
CA GLU A 61 12.46 14.47 -9.43
C GLU A 61 11.34 13.67 -8.74
N THR A 62 11.57 12.37 -8.56
CA THR A 62 10.62 11.49 -7.86
C THR A 62 10.50 11.91 -6.39
N VAL A 63 11.62 12.18 -5.72
CA VAL A 63 11.61 12.65 -4.33
C VAL A 63 10.86 13.98 -4.20
N ALA A 64 11.15 14.95 -5.06
CA ALA A 64 10.44 16.24 -5.09
C ALA A 64 8.92 16.06 -5.28
N SER A 65 8.53 15.20 -6.23
CA SER A 65 7.13 14.85 -6.48
C SER A 65 6.46 14.18 -5.29
N MET A 66 7.16 13.28 -4.61
CA MET A 66 6.65 12.59 -3.42
C MET A 66 6.41 13.56 -2.26
N VAL A 67 7.39 14.40 -1.95
CA VAL A 67 7.29 15.41 -0.86
C VAL A 67 6.17 16.41 -1.16
N SER A 68 6.05 16.85 -2.42
CA SER A 68 4.97 17.76 -2.85
C SER A 68 3.57 17.19 -2.62
N ARG A 69 3.39 15.87 -2.75
CA ARG A 69 2.09 15.18 -2.60
C ARG A 69 1.83 14.60 -1.21
N ALA A 70 2.88 14.42 -0.40
CA ALA A 70 2.82 13.95 0.97
C ALA A 70 3.64 14.89 1.89
N PRO A 71 3.05 16.02 2.34
CA PRO A 71 3.77 17.05 3.08
C PRO A 71 4.46 16.57 4.37
N TYR A 72 3.95 15.51 5.00
CA TYR A 72 4.52 14.91 6.21
C TYR A 72 5.65 13.89 5.96
N LEU A 73 5.95 13.55 4.70
CA LEU A 73 6.89 12.48 4.36
C LEU A 73 8.26 12.69 5.02
N LEU A 74 8.75 13.94 4.96
CA LEU A 74 10.03 14.31 5.54
C LEU A 74 9.97 14.57 7.05
N ASN A 75 8.89 14.31 7.78
CA ASN A 75 8.85 14.35 9.25
C ASN A 75 9.19 13.01 9.90
N PHE A 76 9.21 11.93 9.13
CA PHE A 76 9.46 10.60 9.66
C PHE A 76 10.95 10.28 9.64
N SER A 77 11.44 9.66 10.72
CA SER A 77 12.82 9.22 10.81
C SER A 77 13.16 8.22 9.71
N VAL A 78 14.44 8.19 9.32
CA VAL A 78 14.98 7.21 8.36
C VAL A 78 14.59 5.78 8.75
N LYS A 79 14.71 5.43 10.04
CA LYS A 79 14.29 4.12 10.59
C LYS A 79 12.82 3.82 10.29
N ARG A 80 11.92 4.80 10.48
CA ARG A 80 10.50 4.59 10.19
C ARG A 80 10.24 4.44 8.70
N LEU A 81 10.88 5.25 7.85
CA LEU A 81 10.76 5.14 6.39
C LEU A 81 11.22 3.75 5.91
N ASP A 82 12.34 3.26 6.45
CA ASP A 82 12.87 1.94 6.12
C ASP A 82 11.95 0.80 6.55
N ASN A 83 11.45 0.86 7.78
CA ASN A 83 10.46 -0.10 8.27
C ASN A 83 9.20 -0.11 7.40
N ARG A 84 8.74 1.05 6.91
CA ARG A 84 7.55 1.15 6.04
C ARG A 84 7.81 0.58 4.66
N LEU A 85 8.94 0.89 4.03
CA LEU A 85 9.34 0.30 2.75
C LEU A 85 9.46 -1.22 2.86
N GLY A 86 10.13 -1.71 3.90
CA GLY A 86 10.26 -3.14 4.18
C GLY A 86 8.92 -3.84 4.40
N PHE A 87 8.01 -3.19 5.15
CA PHE A 87 6.65 -3.71 5.35
C PHE A 87 5.92 -3.95 4.02
N TYR A 88 5.86 -2.95 3.14
CA TYR A 88 5.14 -3.11 1.86
C TYR A 88 5.82 -4.13 0.95
N GLN A 89 7.15 -4.16 0.94
CA GLN A 89 7.89 -5.15 0.16
C GLN A 89 7.57 -6.58 0.60
N GLN A 90 7.59 -6.84 1.91
CA GLN A 90 7.36 -8.17 2.48
C GLN A 90 5.88 -8.57 2.41
N GLN A 91 4.97 -7.69 2.83
CA GLN A 91 3.55 -8.01 2.92
C GLN A 91 2.88 -8.21 1.56
N LEU A 92 3.38 -7.54 0.52
CA LEU A 92 2.84 -7.64 -0.83
C LEU A 92 3.71 -8.50 -1.76
N ASN A 93 4.78 -9.11 -1.23
CA ASN A 93 5.74 -9.92 -1.99
C ASN A 93 6.27 -9.21 -3.25
N LEU A 94 6.70 -7.96 -3.10
CA LEU A 94 7.13 -7.10 -4.21
C LEU A 94 8.64 -7.12 -4.39
N SER A 95 9.10 -6.94 -5.63
CA SER A 95 10.49 -6.58 -5.89
C SER A 95 10.80 -5.17 -5.36
N ALA A 96 12.07 -4.87 -5.10
CA ALA A 96 12.47 -3.53 -4.66
C ALA A 96 12.05 -2.43 -5.66
N ASN A 97 12.08 -2.72 -6.96
CA ASN A 97 11.63 -1.80 -8.00
C ASN A 97 10.10 -1.57 -7.92
N ASN A 98 9.31 -2.64 -7.80
CA ASN A 98 7.85 -2.50 -7.71
C ASN A 98 7.42 -1.79 -6.42
N THR A 99 8.11 -2.05 -5.30
CA THR A 99 7.89 -1.30 -4.04
C THR A 99 8.17 0.18 -4.23
N ARG A 100 9.29 0.53 -4.89
CA ARG A 100 9.63 1.92 -5.22
C ARG A 100 8.54 2.57 -6.08
N ASP A 101 8.06 1.88 -7.11
CA ASP A 101 7.06 2.42 -8.04
C ASP A 101 5.70 2.68 -7.36
N ILE A 102 5.27 1.79 -6.46
CA ILE A 102 4.01 1.98 -5.72
C ILE A 102 4.15 3.15 -4.75
N VAL A 103 5.27 3.22 -4.03
CA VAL A 103 5.53 4.29 -3.06
C VAL A 103 5.73 5.64 -3.75
N ALA A 104 6.36 5.66 -4.92
CA ALA A 104 6.48 6.85 -5.76
C ALA A 104 5.09 7.33 -6.19
N ARG A 105 4.18 6.42 -6.57
CA ARG A 105 2.80 6.77 -6.91
C ARG A 105 1.97 7.19 -5.70
N LEU A 106 2.17 6.57 -4.54
CA LEU A 106 1.37 6.76 -3.32
C LEU A 106 2.26 7.07 -2.10
N PRO A 107 2.93 8.25 -2.05
CA PRO A 107 3.89 8.57 -0.99
C PRO A 107 3.27 8.63 0.42
N ARG A 108 1.94 8.80 0.52
CA ARG A 108 1.20 8.78 1.78
C ARG A 108 1.22 7.43 2.50
N LEU A 109 1.52 6.33 1.78
CA LEU A 109 1.73 5.01 2.38
C LEU A 109 2.84 5.02 3.45
N LEU A 110 3.83 5.91 3.32
CA LEU A 110 4.91 6.04 4.30
C LEU A 110 4.52 6.88 5.52
N CYS A 111 3.41 7.62 5.44
CA CYS A 111 3.05 8.62 6.44
C CYS A 111 2.08 8.09 7.50
N GLY A 112 1.17 7.18 7.12
CA GLY A 112 0.08 6.72 7.97
C GLY A 112 0.43 5.62 8.99
N SER A 113 -0.59 5.26 9.77
CA SER A 113 -0.61 4.00 10.50
C SER A 113 -0.66 2.82 9.52
N LEU A 114 0.00 1.72 9.87
CA LEU A 114 -0.11 0.47 9.09
C LEU A 114 -1.34 -0.34 9.47
N GLU A 115 -2.00 -0.06 10.60
CA GLU A 115 -3.10 -0.90 11.07
C GLU A 115 -4.25 -1.01 10.06
N PRO A 116 -4.77 0.09 9.47
CA PRO A 116 -5.82 -0.02 8.46
C PRO A 116 -5.38 -0.84 7.22
N VAL A 117 -4.11 -0.74 6.85
CA VAL A 117 -3.55 -1.51 5.72
C VAL A 117 -3.48 -2.99 6.08
N LYS A 118 -3.01 -3.33 7.28
CA LYS A 118 -2.95 -4.72 7.76
C LYS A 118 -4.35 -5.33 7.85
N GLU A 119 -5.33 -4.61 8.37
CA GLU A 119 -6.72 -5.07 8.45
C GLU A 119 -7.29 -5.35 7.06
N ASN A 120 -7.11 -4.42 6.12
CA ASN A 120 -7.56 -4.62 4.74
C ASN A 120 -6.87 -5.82 4.09
N LEU A 121 -5.56 -5.99 4.28
CA LEU A 121 -4.83 -7.15 3.76
C LEU A 121 -5.29 -8.46 4.38
N LYS A 122 -5.62 -8.49 5.68
CA LYS A 122 -6.21 -9.68 6.32
C LYS A 122 -7.54 -10.06 5.69
N VAL A 123 -8.42 -9.09 5.44
CA VAL A 123 -9.73 -9.32 4.81
C VAL A 123 -9.56 -9.79 3.36
N LEU A 124 -8.62 -9.24 2.62
CA LEU A 124 -8.32 -9.69 1.26
C LEU A 124 -7.76 -11.11 1.25
N ASN A 125 -6.84 -11.42 2.16
CA ASN A 125 -6.25 -12.75 2.28
C ASN A 125 -7.28 -13.80 2.70
N SER A 126 -8.21 -13.48 3.61
CA SER A 126 -9.26 -14.42 4.00
C SER A 126 -10.21 -14.72 2.84
N LYS A 127 -10.61 -13.69 2.08
CA LYS A 127 -11.39 -13.87 0.86
C LYS A 127 -10.64 -14.69 -0.17
N TYR A 128 -9.35 -14.40 -0.39
CA TYR A 128 -8.51 -15.16 -1.31
C TYR A 128 -8.40 -16.62 -0.91
N LEU A 129 -8.15 -16.93 0.37
CA LEU A 129 -8.06 -18.30 0.87
C LEU A 129 -9.37 -19.05 0.64
N ARG A 130 -10.51 -18.44 0.97
CA ARG A 130 -11.84 -19.02 0.73
C ARG A 130 -12.06 -19.33 -0.75
N LEU A 131 -11.70 -18.41 -1.65
CA LEU A 131 -11.82 -18.65 -3.10
C LEU A 131 -10.86 -19.73 -3.59
N ARG A 132 -9.64 -19.78 -3.06
CA ARG A 132 -8.66 -20.82 -3.38
C ARG A 132 -9.17 -22.19 -2.97
N GLU A 133 -9.67 -22.35 -1.75
CA GLU A 133 -10.23 -23.62 -1.27
C GLU A 133 -11.40 -24.09 -2.13
N ARG A 134 -12.33 -23.18 -2.46
CA ARG A 134 -13.45 -23.49 -3.37
C ARG A 134 -12.99 -23.89 -4.76
N HIS A 135 -12.00 -23.20 -5.31
CA HIS A 135 -11.44 -23.52 -6.63
C HIS A 135 -10.80 -24.90 -6.62
N LEU A 136 -9.93 -25.18 -5.64
CA LEU A 136 -9.26 -26.48 -5.49
C LEU A 136 -10.26 -27.62 -5.27
N PHE A 137 -11.36 -27.37 -4.56
CA PHE A 137 -12.42 -28.37 -4.40
C PHE A 137 -13.14 -28.67 -5.72
N LEU A 138 -13.48 -27.63 -6.50
CA LEU A 138 -14.05 -27.83 -7.84
C LEU A 138 -13.07 -28.54 -8.78
N GLU A 139 -11.77 -28.25 -8.67
CA GLU A 139 -10.72 -28.94 -9.44
C GLU A 139 -10.61 -30.42 -9.06
N TYR A 140 -10.60 -30.73 -7.77
CA TYR A 140 -10.63 -32.11 -7.25
C TYR A 140 -11.83 -32.91 -7.76
N LEU A 141 -12.99 -32.26 -7.87
CA LEU A 141 -14.21 -32.87 -8.42
C LEU A 141 -14.27 -32.89 -9.95
N GLY A 142 -13.28 -32.34 -10.65
CA GLY A 142 -13.29 -32.21 -12.12
C GLY A 142 -14.36 -31.25 -12.65
N LYS A 143 -14.78 -30.26 -11.84
CA LYS A 143 -15.86 -29.31 -12.12
C LYS A 143 -15.40 -27.87 -12.31
N ALA A 144 -14.11 -27.57 -12.18
CA ALA A 144 -13.57 -26.22 -12.35
C ALA A 144 -13.65 -25.76 -13.82
N GLN A 145 -14.81 -25.25 -14.24
CA GLN A 145 -15.05 -24.68 -15.57
C GLN A 145 -15.63 -23.27 -15.43
N TYR A 146 -14.87 -22.26 -15.89
CA TYR A 146 -15.25 -20.84 -15.78
C TYR A 146 -15.44 -20.14 -17.13
N ASP A 147 -15.39 -20.89 -18.23
CA ASP A 147 -15.68 -20.40 -19.58
C ASP A 147 -17.20 -20.49 -19.85
N PRO A 148 -17.89 -19.35 -20.10
CA PRO A 148 -19.33 -19.33 -20.36
C PRO A 148 -19.74 -20.03 -21.67
N THR A 149 -18.78 -20.37 -22.53
CA THR A 149 -19.05 -21.05 -23.82
C THR A 149 -19.00 -22.57 -23.72
N LEU A 150 -18.52 -23.12 -22.60
CA LEU A 150 -18.35 -24.56 -22.40
C LEU A 150 -19.46 -25.15 -21.50
N PRO A 151 -19.79 -26.45 -21.66
CA PRO A 151 -20.76 -27.11 -20.78
C PRO A 151 -20.23 -27.12 -19.34
N ASN A 152 -21.16 -27.14 -18.38
CA ASN A 152 -20.87 -27.07 -16.94
C ASN A 152 -20.20 -25.76 -16.48
N TYR A 153 -20.43 -24.65 -17.20
CA TYR A 153 -19.98 -23.32 -16.79
C TYR A 153 -20.42 -22.95 -15.37
N ILE A 154 -19.45 -22.54 -14.55
CA ILE A 154 -19.64 -21.96 -13.23
C ILE A 154 -19.39 -20.45 -13.31
N SER A 155 -20.44 -19.67 -13.04
CA SER A 155 -20.33 -18.21 -12.94
C SER A 155 -19.42 -17.80 -11.78
N LEU A 156 -18.44 -16.93 -12.07
CA LEU A 156 -17.53 -16.37 -11.07
C LEU A 156 -18.27 -15.53 -10.02
N ASP A 157 -19.34 -14.84 -10.39
CA ASP A 157 -20.16 -14.09 -9.43
C ASP A 157 -20.79 -15.03 -8.39
N ARG A 158 -21.39 -16.12 -8.86
CA ARG A 158 -21.96 -17.15 -7.98
C ARG A 158 -20.88 -17.82 -7.14
N PHE A 159 -19.75 -18.16 -7.76
CA PHE A 159 -18.60 -18.78 -7.09
C PHE A 159 -18.06 -17.94 -5.93
N VAL A 160 -18.01 -16.62 -6.08
CA VAL A 160 -17.50 -15.70 -5.04
C VAL A 160 -18.55 -15.39 -3.97
N SER A 161 -19.80 -15.21 -4.37
CA SER A 161 -20.82 -14.59 -3.52
C SER A 161 -21.67 -15.59 -2.74
N LEU A 162 -21.83 -16.84 -3.21
CA LEU A 162 -22.71 -17.81 -2.56
C LEU A 162 -22.21 -18.23 -1.16
N PRO A 163 -23.10 -18.52 -0.20
CA PRO A 163 -22.75 -19.24 1.04
C PRO A 163 -22.14 -20.62 0.77
N ASP A 164 -21.40 -21.18 1.72
CA ASP A 164 -20.70 -22.46 1.51
C ASP A 164 -21.67 -23.61 1.25
N GLU A 165 -22.81 -23.65 1.94
CA GLU A 165 -23.85 -24.65 1.72
C GLU A 165 -24.39 -24.61 0.28
N THR A 166 -24.79 -23.43 -0.20
CA THR A 166 -25.30 -23.24 -1.57
C THR A 166 -24.21 -23.47 -2.62
N PHE A 167 -22.96 -23.09 -2.34
CA PHE A 167 -21.81 -23.42 -3.20
C PHE A 167 -21.66 -24.94 -3.34
N CYS A 168 -21.72 -25.69 -2.24
CA CYS A 168 -21.56 -27.14 -2.26
C CYS A 168 -22.70 -27.82 -3.01
N THR A 169 -23.94 -27.48 -2.69
CA THR A 169 -25.12 -28.16 -3.26
C THR A 169 -25.36 -27.79 -4.72
N GLU A 170 -25.20 -26.52 -5.11
CA GLU A 170 -25.59 -26.06 -6.44
C GLU A 170 -24.43 -25.96 -7.45
N LEU A 171 -23.20 -25.70 -6.99
CA LEU A 171 -22.04 -25.57 -7.89
C LEU A 171 -21.14 -26.81 -7.85
N ALA A 172 -20.77 -27.28 -6.66
CA ALA A 172 -19.90 -28.44 -6.51
C ALA A 172 -20.67 -29.77 -6.70
N LEU A 173 -21.99 -29.76 -6.54
CA LEU A 173 -22.84 -30.97 -6.48
C LEU A 173 -22.30 -31.98 -5.46
N ALA A 174 -21.93 -31.48 -4.29
CA ALA A 174 -21.35 -32.23 -3.16
C ALA A 174 -21.99 -31.78 -1.84
N THR A 175 -21.76 -32.52 -0.76
CA THR A 175 -22.23 -32.11 0.56
C THR A 175 -21.29 -31.07 1.19
N LEU A 176 -21.81 -30.29 2.14
CA LEU A 176 -20.98 -29.39 2.94
C LEU A 176 -19.92 -30.17 3.74
N GLU A 177 -20.24 -31.39 4.16
CA GLU A 177 -19.32 -32.28 4.86
C GLU A 177 -18.14 -32.71 3.97
N ASP A 178 -18.39 -33.04 2.70
CA ASP A 178 -17.33 -33.35 1.73
C ASP A 178 -16.35 -32.18 1.57
N PHE A 179 -16.87 -30.95 1.50
CA PHE A 179 -16.05 -29.75 1.39
C PHE A 179 -15.19 -29.53 2.65
N TYR A 180 -15.75 -29.71 3.84
CA TYR A 180 -15.01 -29.62 5.09
C TYR A 180 -13.98 -30.72 5.27
N LEU A 181 -14.26 -31.94 4.80
CA LEU A 181 -13.28 -33.02 4.77
C LEU A 181 -12.14 -32.69 3.79
N PHE A 182 -12.45 -32.17 2.60
CA PHE A 182 -11.46 -31.73 1.63
C PHE A 182 -10.57 -30.60 2.17
N GLN A 183 -11.13 -29.59 2.83
CA GLN A 183 -10.35 -28.50 3.41
C GLN A 183 -9.29 -28.98 4.43
N LYS A 184 -9.54 -30.11 5.13
CA LYS A 184 -8.56 -30.72 6.04
C LYS A 184 -7.37 -31.37 5.31
N THR A 185 -7.43 -31.50 3.99
CA THR A 185 -6.36 -32.09 3.16
C THR A 185 -5.44 -31.06 2.50
N LEU A 186 -5.78 -29.76 2.60
CA LEU A 186 -5.04 -28.63 2.03
C LEU A 186 -3.93 -28.13 2.97
#